data_AF-A0A699YH34-F1
#
_entry.id   AF-A0A699YH34-F1
#
_cell.length_a   1.000
_cell.length_b   1.000
_cell.length_c   1.000
_cell.angle_alpha   90.00
_cell.angle_beta   90.00
_cell.angle_gamma   90.00
#
_symmetry.space_group_name_H-M   'P 1'
#
loop_
_entity.id
_entity.type
_entity.pdbx_description
1 polymer ?
#
loop_
_entity_poly.entity_id
_entity_poly.type
_entity_poly.pdbx_seq_one_letter_code
_entity_poly.pdbx_strand_id
1 'polypeptide(L)'
;MGWCRGSEEHRAAYRDNFMDNRRIHLSEGSAACGLGLVCGLLLLATRHYFVQQAVVTHLLAFSADSFFTFLLPPVIFYAGLSLEKKMFFAYLGPILALGIVGTGIAFLLTAAFLWAGFAGFRLLRLQDCLALGAIFSATDSVATLQVLNADTQPLLFSLVFGEGIINDATS
;
A
#
# COMPACT_ATOMS: atom_id res chain seq x y z
N MET A 1 -49.76 8.15 17.24
CA MET A 1 -49.20 8.60 15.94
C MET A 1 -47.72 9.04 16.00
N GLY A 2 -47.04 9.02 17.16
CA GLY A 2 -45.63 9.45 17.27
C GLY A 2 -44.55 8.40 16.98
N TRP A 3 -44.90 7.11 16.89
CA TRP A 3 -43.92 6.02 16.73
C TRP A 3 -43.40 5.83 15.29
N CYS A 4 -44.18 6.15 14.26
CA CYS A 4 -43.69 6.05 12.87
C CYS A 4 -42.70 7.18 12.52
N ARG A 5 -42.88 8.37 13.12
CA ARG A 5 -42.12 9.58 12.79
C ARG A 5 -40.66 9.51 13.25
N GLY A 6 -40.39 8.87 14.39
CA GLY A 6 -39.01 8.64 14.86
C GLY A 6 -38.23 7.62 14.02
N SER A 7 -38.90 6.59 13.48
CA SER A 7 -38.20 5.59 12.64
C SER A 7 -37.79 6.14 11.28
N GLU A 8 -38.52 7.13 10.75
CA GLU A 8 -38.20 7.79 9.50
C GLU A 8 -37.07 8.81 9.65
N GLU A 9 -36.98 9.53 10.77
CA GLU A 9 -35.84 10.40 11.08
C GLU A 9 -34.54 9.62 11.27
N HIS A 10 -34.58 8.48 11.97
CA HIS A 10 -33.39 7.63 12.12
C HIS A 10 -32.96 6.99 10.79
N ARG A 11 -33.90 6.62 9.92
CA ARG A 11 -33.60 6.12 8.56
C ARG A 11 -33.11 7.23 7.64
N ALA A 12 -33.62 8.45 7.76
CA ALA A 12 -33.13 9.60 7.01
C ALA A 12 -31.71 9.97 7.44
N ALA A 13 -31.41 10.02 8.74
CA ALA A 13 -30.06 10.26 9.26
C ALA A 13 -29.06 9.14 8.90
N TYR A 14 -29.49 7.88 8.89
CA TYR A 14 -28.65 6.77 8.44
C TYR A 14 -28.43 6.80 6.92
N ARG A 15 -29.46 7.18 6.14
CA ARG A 15 -29.37 7.31 4.69
C ARG A 15 -28.56 8.54 4.27
N ASP A 16 -28.59 9.63 5.04
CA ASP A 16 -27.79 10.82 4.80
C ASP A 16 -26.32 10.57 5.17
N ASN A 17 -26.02 9.87 6.27
CA ASN A 17 -24.65 9.39 6.55
C ASN A 17 -24.15 8.37 5.51
N PHE A 18 -25.03 7.52 4.98
CA PHE A 18 -24.69 6.54 3.93
C PHE A 18 -24.52 7.19 2.54
N MET A 19 -25.19 8.31 2.28
CA MET A 19 -25.08 9.06 1.02
C MET A 19 -23.96 10.10 1.05
N ASP A 20 -23.57 10.61 2.23
CA ASP A 20 -22.40 11.47 2.40
C ASP A 20 -21.10 10.65 2.27
N ASN A 21 -21.14 9.37 2.69
CA ASN A 21 -20.08 8.38 2.46
C ASN A 21 -19.97 7.87 0.99
N ARG A 22 -20.71 8.49 0.06
CA ARG A 22 -20.70 8.17 -1.39
C ARG A 22 -20.26 9.34 -2.26
N ARG A 23 -19.52 10.30 -1.71
CA ARG A 23 -18.88 11.34 -2.51
C ARG A 23 -17.44 10.95 -2.83
N ILE A 24 -17.29 10.33 -4.00
CA ILE A 24 -16.02 10.14 -4.73
C ILE A 24 -15.01 9.27 -3.96
N HIS A 25 -15.15 7.95 -4.10
CA HIS A 25 -14.22 6.94 -3.57
C HIS A 25 -12.85 6.98 -4.26
N LEU A 26 -12.08 8.06 -4.09
CA LEU A 26 -10.64 7.99 -4.26
C LEU A 26 -10.10 7.56 -2.91
N SER A 27 -9.48 6.37 -2.85
CA SER A 27 -8.70 5.99 -1.68
C SER A 27 -7.71 7.11 -1.36
N GLU A 28 -7.54 7.47 -0.09
CA GLU A 28 -6.61 8.53 0.33
C GLU A 28 -5.22 8.33 -0.29
N GLY A 29 -4.77 7.07 -0.37
CA GLY A 29 -3.56 6.65 -1.08
C GLY A 29 -3.58 7.02 -2.56
N SER A 30 -4.63 6.69 -3.31
CA SER A 30 -4.74 7.07 -4.73
C SER A 30 -4.75 8.59 -4.95
N ALA A 31 -5.38 9.36 -4.06
CA ALA A 31 -5.37 10.81 -4.12
C ALA A 31 -3.97 11.39 -3.83
N ALA A 32 -3.29 10.85 -2.82
CA ALA A 32 -1.91 11.24 -2.47
C ALA A 32 -0.93 10.92 -3.61
N CYS A 33 -1.01 9.73 -4.21
CA CYS A 33 -0.21 9.36 -5.38
C CYS A 33 -0.48 10.30 -6.58
N GLY A 34 -1.75 10.62 -6.82
CA GLY A 34 -2.14 11.57 -7.87
C GLY A 34 -1.55 12.97 -7.67
N LEU A 35 -1.67 13.51 -6.45
CA LEU A 35 -1.08 14.81 -6.10
C LEU A 35 0.45 14.79 -6.20
N GLY A 36 1.09 13.71 -5.73
CA GLY A 36 2.54 13.50 -5.85
C GLY A 36 3.00 13.50 -7.31
N LEU A 37 2.28 12.80 -8.19
CA LEU A 37 2.58 12.75 -9.62
C LEU A 37 2.41 14.11 -10.29
N VAL A 38 1.33 14.84 -10.00
CA VAL A 38 1.09 16.19 -10.53
C VAL A 38 2.17 17.16 -10.05
N CYS A 39 2.49 17.14 -8.75
CA CYS A 39 3.55 17.97 -8.17
C CYS A 39 4.92 17.64 -8.78
N GLY A 40 5.25 16.35 -8.91
CA GLY A 40 6.50 15.89 -9.52
C GLY A 40 6.64 16.31 -10.99
N LEU A 41 5.57 16.23 -11.78
CA LEU A 41 5.55 16.70 -13.16
C LEU A 41 5.71 18.23 -13.26
N LEU A 42 5.06 18.99 -12.37
CA LEU A 42 5.22 20.44 -12.30
C LEU A 42 6.66 20.83 -11.93
N LEU A 43 7.29 20.12 -10.98
CA LEU A 43 8.69 20.33 -10.62
C LEU A 43 9.66 19.96 -11.76
N LEU A 44 9.38 18.90 -12.50
CA LEU A 44 10.14 18.54 -13.71
C LEU A 44 10.00 19.60 -14.81
N ALA A 45 8.80 20.15 -15.00
CA ALA A 45 8.55 21.21 -15.97
C ALA A 45 9.26 22.51 -15.57
N THR A 46 9.23 22.91 -14.30
CA THR A 46 9.95 24.11 -13.83
C THR A 46 11.46 23.95 -13.87
N ARG A 47 12.00 22.74 -13.63
CA ARG A 47 13.41 22.39 -13.87
C ARG A 47 13.80 22.59 -15.33
N HIS A 48 12.94 22.17 -16.27
CA HIS A 48 13.20 22.29 -17.70
C HIS A 48 13.14 23.75 -18.19
N TYR A 49 12.29 24.59 -17.57
CA TYR A 49 12.02 25.96 -18.06
C TYR A 49 12.72 27.10 -17.30
N PHE A 50 13.06 27.00 -15.99
CA PHE A 50 13.30 28.23 -15.20
C PHE A 50 14.37 28.20 -14.08
N VAL A 51 14.81 27.07 -13.50
CA VAL A 51 15.52 27.08 -12.19
C VAL A 51 16.89 26.36 -12.17
N GLN A 52 17.84 26.90 -11.37
CA GLN A 52 19.14 26.31 -11.02
C GLN A 52 19.03 24.86 -10.52
N GLN A 53 19.78 23.98 -11.19
CA GLN A 53 19.70 22.51 -11.04
C GLN A 53 19.99 22.00 -9.62
N ALA A 54 20.76 22.72 -8.81
CA ALA A 54 21.23 22.21 -7.52
C ALA A 54 20.11 22.05 -6.47
N VAL A 55 19.19 23.01 -6.35
CA VAL A 55 18.16 23.00 -5.29
C VAL A 55 17.08 21.97 -5.58
N VAL A 56 16.63 21.88 -6.83
CA VAL A 56 15.56 20.96 -7.25
C VAL A 56 16.04 19.50 -7.17
N THR A 57 17.32 19.24 -7.47
CA THR A 57 17.87 17.87 -7.40
C THR A 57 17.95 17.36 -5.97
N HIS A 58 18.29 18.21 -4.99
CA HIS A 58 18.27 17.83 -3.58
C HIS A 58 16.85 17.62 -3.03
N LEU A 59 15.87 18.41 -3.48
CA LEU A 59 14.47 18.20 -3.08
C LEU A 59 13.85 16.94 -3.72
N LEU A 60 14.30 16.56 -4.93
CA LEU A 60 13.86 15.35 -5.62
C LEU A 60 14.67 14.09 -5.21
N ALA A 61 15.80 14.26 -4.51
CA ALA A 61 16.62 13.17 -4.01
C ALA A 61 15.97 12.56 -2.75
N PHE A 62 14.85 11.86 -2.94
CA PHE A 62 14.27 11.01 -1.92
C PHE A 62 15.07 9.71 -1.82
N SER A 63 15.68 9.44 -0.68
CA SER A 63 16.33 8.17 -0.39
C SER A 63 15.36 7.23 0.30
N ALA A 64 15.07 6.10 -0.35
CA ALA A 64 14.26 5.02 0.24
C ALA A 64 14.82 4.58 1.60
N ASP A 65 16.15 4.55 1.75
CA ASP A 65 16.81 4.21 3.02
C ASP A 65 16.42 5.13 4.18
N SER A 66 16.24 6.43 3.92
CA SER A 66 15.81 7.38 4.96
C SER A 66 14.35 7.14 5.35
N PHE A 67 13.51 6.73 4.41
CA PHE A 67 12.13 6.35 4.70
C PHE A 67 12.07 5.08 5.57
N PHE A 68 12.77 4.02 5.17
CA PHE A 68 12.80 2.77 5.92
C PHE A 68 13.44 2.92 7.31
N THR A 69 14.44 3.80 7.45
CA THR A 69 15.13 4.00 8.73
C THR A 69 14.36 4.90 9.71
N PHE A 70 13.66 5.93 9.22
CA PHE A 70 13.03 6.94 10.10
C PHE A 70 11.51 6.89 10.13
N LEU A 71 10.85 6.59 9.01
CA LEU A 71 9.38 6.60 8.91
C LEU A 71 8.75 5.26 9.23
N LEU A 72 9.37 4.16 8.78
CA LEU A 72 8.86 2.81 8.99
C LEU A 72 8.77 2.42 10.48
N PRO A 73 9.79 2.68 11.35
CA PRO A 73 9.76 2.20 12.73
C PRO A 73 8.62 2.80 13.57
N PRO A 74 8.32 4.11 13.51
CA PRO A 74 7.14 4.68 14.19
C PRO A 74 5.81 4.10 13.69
N VAL A 75 5.66 3.86 12.39
CA VAL A 75 4.44 3.30 11.80
C VAL A 75 4.23 1.86 12.27
N ILE A 76 5.27 1.03 12.19
CA ILE A 76 5.26 -0.36 12.69
C ILE A 76 4.96 -0.39 14.18
N PHE A 77 5.57 0.50 14.96
CA PHE A 77 5.35 0.57 16.40
C PHE A 77 3.90 0.95 16.74
N TYR A 78 3.33 1.94 16.06
CA TYR A 78 1.94 2.35 16.25
C TYR A 78 0.97 1.20 15.93
N ALA A 79 1.11 0.57 14.75
CA ALA A 79 0.28 -0.58 14.38
C ALA A 79 0.49 -1.78 15.32
N GLY A 80 1.73 -2.01 15.78
CA GLY A 80 2.10 -3.00 16.79
C GLY A 80 1.41 -2.82 18.15
N LEU A 81 1.15 -1.57 18.55
CA LEU A 81 0.42 -1.26 19.79
C LEU A 81 -1.08 -1.52 19.67
N SER A 82 -1.66 -1.32 18.49
CA SER A 82 -3.08 -1.59 18.20
C SER A 82 -3.40 -3.08 18.02
N LEU A 83 -2.39 -3.95 18.01
CA LEU A 83 -2.53 -5.38 17.72
C LEU A 83 -2.80 -6.24 18.97
N GLU A 84 -3.74 -7.18 18.82
CA GLU A 84 -3.95 -8.24 19.80
C GLU A 84 -2.83 -9.30 19.72
N LYS A 85 -1.76 -9.06 20.52
CA LYS A 85 -0.53 -9.88 20.54
C LYS A 85 -0.79 -11.39 20.60
N LYS A 86 -1.78 -11.83 21.39
CA LYS A 86 -2.09 -13.26 21.59
C LYS A 86 -2.53 -13.95 20.29
N MET A 87 -3.33 -13.28 19.47
CA MET A 87 -3.80 -13.83 18.20
C MET A 87 -2.72 -13.72 17.13
N PHE A 88 -2.00 -12.60 17.08
CA PHE A 88 -0.89 -12.41 16.15
C PHE A 88 0.17 -13.51 16.25
N PHE A 89 0.63 -13.85 17.46
CA PHE A 89 1.63 -14.92 17.65
C PHE A 89 1.08 -16.32 17.37
N ALA A 90 -0.22 -16.56 17.54
CA ALA A 90 -0.84 -17.84 17.21
C ALA A 90 -0.92 -18.08 15.69
N TYR A 91 -1.08 -17.01 14.90
CA TYR A 91 -1.16 -17.06 13.43
C TYR A 91 0.14 -16.66 12.72
N LEU A 92 1.27 -16.64 13.43
CA LEU A 92 2.58 -16.29 12.88
C LEU A 92 3.01 -17.24 11.74
N GLY A 93 2.64 -18.51 11.80
CA GLY A 93 2.92 -19.50 10.73
C GLY A 93 2.29 -19.11 9.38
N PRO A 94 0.96 -18.91 9.32
CA PRO A 94 0.28 -18.38 8.13
C PRO A 94 0.85 -17.05 7.62
N ILE A 95 1.20 -16.13 8.53
CA ILE A 95 1.79 -14.83 8.18
C ILE A 95 3.15 -15.01 7.47
N LEU A 96 4.03 -15.86 8.01
CA LEU A 96 5.31 -16.21 7.39
C LEU A 96 5.13 -16.95 6.07
N ALA A 97 4.17 -17.86 5.98
CA ALA A 97 3.86 -18.56 4.74
C ALA A 97 3.36 -17.58 3.66
N LEU A 98 2.52 -16.60 4.02
CA LEU A 98 2.04 -15.58 3.09
C LEU A 98 3.18 -14.68 2.62
N GLY A 99 3.99 -14.14 3.54
CA GLY A 99 5.05 -13.19 3.22
C GLY A 99 6.30 -13.78 2.57
N ILE A 100 6.61 -15.07 2.77
CA ILE A 100 7.79 -15.71 2.16
C ILE A 100 7.37 -16.59 0.98
N VAL A 101 6.47 -17.55 1.22
CA VAL A 101 6.07 -18.52 0.20
C VAL A 101 5.12 -17.88 -0.81
N GLY A 102 4.16 -17.08 -0.35
CA GLY A 102 3.25 -16.34 -1.22
C GLY A 102 4.00 -15.39 -2.15
N THR A 103 4.88 -14.56 -1.60
CA THR A 103 5.72 -13.63 -2.35
C THR A 103 6.69 -14.35 -3.30
N GLY A 104 7.31 -15.44 -2.86
CA GLY A 104 8.18 -16.26 -3.72
C GLY A 104 7.45 -16.90 -4.89
N ILE A 105 6.22 -17.40 -4.67
CA ILE A 105 5.37 -17.91 -5.75
C ILE A 105 4.94 -16.76 -6.68
N ALA A 106 4.52 -15.62 -6.13
CA ALA A 106 4.14 -14.45 -6.91
C ALA A 106 5.30 -13.99 -7.81
N PHE A 107 6.51 -13.89 -7.26
CA PHE A 107 7.75 -13.59 -7.97
C PHE A 107 8.00 -14.53 -9.15
N LEU A 108 7.95 -15.85 -8.90
CA LEU A 108 8.20 -16.84 -9.95
C LEU A 108 7.13 -16.78 -11.03
N LEU A 109 5.86 -16.60 -10.66
CA LEU A 109 4.76 -16.50 -11.60
C LEU A 109 4.84 -15.24 -12.46
N THR A 110 5.09 -14.06 -11.89
CA THR A 110 5.25 -12.82 -12.65
C THR A 110 6.48 -12.87 -13.53
N ALA A 111 7.63 -13.35 -13.03
CA ALA A 111 8.83 -13.50 -13.83
C ALA A 111 8.65 -14.49 -15.00
N ALA A 112 8.02 -15.65 -14.75
CA ALA A 112 7.73 -16.63 -15.79
C ALA A 112 6.72 -16.12 -16.81
N PHE A 113 5.70 -15.39 -16.36
CA PHE A 113 4.71 -14.76 -17.25
C PHE A 113 5.35 -13.70 -18.15
N LEU A 114 6.19 -12.83 -17.59
CA LEU A 114 6.94 -11.83 -18.35
C LEU A 114 7.92 -12.49 -19.32
N TRP A 115 8.62 -13.53 -18.89
CA TRP A 115 9.51 -14.29 -19.75
C TRP A 115 8.75 -14.94 -20.91
N ALA A 116 7.65 -15.65 -20.65
CA ALA A 116 6.87 -16.30 -21.68
C ALA A 116 6.22 -15.31 -22.67
N GLY A 117 5.71 -14.18 -22.17
CA GLY A 117 5.05 -13.17 -22.99
C GLY A 117 6.00 -12.29 -23.81
N PHE A 118 7.20 -11.99 -23.28
CA PHE A 118 8.13 -11.05 -23.90
C PHE A 118 9.39 -11.69 -24.50
N ALA A 119 9.67 -12.98 -24.23
CA ALA A 119 10.82 -13.69 -24.82
C ALA A 119 10.75 -13.75 -26.36
N GLY A 120 9.54 -13.87 -26.93
CA GLY A 120 9.35 -13.89 -28.38
C GLY A 120 9.74 -12.57 -29.07
N PHE A 121 9.66 -11.44 -28.35
CA PHE A 121 9.97 -10.12 -28.87
C PHE A 121 11.42 -9.70 -28.62
N ARG A 122 12.25 -10.53 -27.95
CA ARG A 122 13.63 -10.20 -27.54
C ARG A 122 13.76 -8.86 -26.79
N LEU A 123 12.65 -8.36 -26.23
CA LEU A 123 12.58 -7.02 -25.65
C LEU A 123 13.16 -6.98 -24.23
N LEU A 124 13.09 -8.10 -23.50
CA LEU A 124 13.55 -8.24 -22.13
C LEU A 124 14.48 -9.45 -22.01
N ARG A 125 15.60 -9.30 -21.30
CA ARG A 125 16.46 -10.44 -20.91
C ARG A 125 15.87 -11.11 -19.67
N LEU A 126 16.32 -12.33 -19.38
CA LEU A 126 15.88 -13.09 -18.21
C LEU A 126 16.11 -12.30 -16.91
N GLN A 127 17.23 -11.57 -16.84
CA GLN A 127 17.57 -10.71 -15.70
C GLN A 127 16.55 -9.57 -15.53
N ASP A 128 16.09 -8.97 -16.63
CA ASP A 128 15.10 -7.89 -16.60
C ASP A 128 13.72 -8.44 -16.16
N CYS A 129 13.35 -9.64 -16.63
CA CYS A 129 12.11 -10.31 -16.21
C CYS A 129 12.14 -10.71 -14.73
N LEU A 130 13.29 -11.18 -14.22
CA LEU A 130 13.46 -11.48 -12.80
C LEU A 130 13.42 -10.20 -11.96
N ALA A 131 14.10 -9.13 -12.37
CA ALA A 131 14.05 -7.85 -11.66
C ALA A 131 12.62 -7.29 -11.59
N LEU A 132 11.89 -7.32 -12.70
CA LEU A 132 10.48 -6.93 -12.72
C LEU A 132 9.61 -7.85 -11.88
N GLY A 133 9.87 -9.17 -11.91
CA GLY A 133 9.21 -10.13 -11.03
C GLY A 133 9.35 -9.76 -9.56
N ALA A 134 10.56 -9.37 -9.12
CA ALA A 134 10.85 -8.96 -7.74
C ALA A 134 10.10 -7.68 -7.36
N ILE A 135 10.11 -6.69 -8.25
CA ILE A 135 9.42 -5.42 -8.04
C ILE A 135 7.89 -5.63 -7.94
N PHE A 136 7.32 -6.46 -8.80
CA PHE A 136 5.87 -6.71 -8.81
C PHE A 136 5.40 -7.70 -7.75
N SER A 137 6.28 -8.57 -7.24
CA SER A 137 5.94 -9.47 -6.14
C SER A 137 5.87 -8.77 -4.80
N ALA A 138 6.60 -7.66 -4.63
CA ALA A 138 6.54 -6.88 -3.40
C ALA A 138 5.13 -6.30 -3.23
N THR A 139 4.46 -6.72 -2.15
CA THR A 139 3.13 -6.30 -1.73
C THR A 139 3.23 -5.12 -0.76
N ASP A 140 2.52 -4.03 -1.07
CA ASP A 140 2.40 -2.89 -0.15
C ASP A 140 1.18 -3.08 0.75
N SER A 141 1.40 -3.71 1.90
CA SER A 141 0.34 -3.92 2.88
C SER A 141 0.01 -2.64 3.68
N VAL A 142 0.91 -1.65 3.72
CA VAL A 142 0.72 -0.39 4.46
C VAL A 142 -0.46 0.40 3.90
N ALA A 143 -0.60 0.47 2.58
CA ALA A 143 -1.75 1.10 1.95
C ALA A 143 -3.08 0.43 2.35
N THR A 144 -3.08 -0.89 2.51
CA THR A 144 -4.30 -1.63 2.90
C THR A 144 -4.63 -1.48 4.39
N LEU A 145 -3.61 -1.31 5.25
CA LEU A 145 -3.80 -1.05 6.68
C LEU A 145 -4.49 0.29 6.95
N GLN A 146 -4.33 1.29 6.08
CA GLN A 146 -4.99 2.60 6.22
C GLN A 146 -6.51 2.50 6.08
N VAL A 147 -6.99 1.53 5.30
CA VAL A 147 -8.43 1.31 5.07
C VAL A 147 -9.02 0.36 6.12
N LEU A 148 -8.17 -0.44 6.77
CA LEU A 148 -8.60 -1.49 7.67
C LEU A 148 -8.65 -1.01 9.13
N ASN A 149 -9.74 -1.34 9.83
CA ASN A 149 -9.92 -0.95 11.23
C ASN A 149 -9.63 -2.12 12.18
N ALA A 150 -8.63 -1.96 13.04
CA ALA A 150 -8.14 -2.96 13.98
C ALA A 150 -9.22 -3.46 14.97
N ASP A 151 -10.17 -2.61 15.36
CA ASP A 151 -11.23 -2.97 16.30
C ASP A 151 -12.30 -3.87 15.67
N THR A 152 -12.55 -3.70 14.37
CA THR A 152 -13.58 -4.46 13.66
C THR A 152 -13.07 -5.80 13.13
N GLN A 153 -11.79 -5.87 12.73
CA GLN A 153 -11.20 -7.03 12.06
C GLN A 153 -9.75 -7.26 12.52
N PRO A 154 -9.51 -7.60 13.80
CA PRO A 154 -8.17 -7.70 14.38
C PRO A 154 -7.32 -8.80 13.72
N LEU A 155 -7.95 -9.89 13.25
CA LEU A 155 -7.26 -10.99 12.55
C LEU A 155 -6.71 -10.54 11.20
N LEU A 156 -7.52 -9.85 10.39
CA LEU A 156 -7.10 -9.42 9.05
C LEU A 156 -6.05 -8.31 9.13
N PHE A 157 -6.20 -7.39 10.09
CA PHE A 157 -5.19 -6.37 10.39
C PHE A 157 -3.85 -7.01 10.80
N SER A 158 -3.88 -8.02 11.67
CA SER A 158 -2.70 -8.80 12.07
C SER A 158 -2.01 -9.49 10.89
N LEU A 159 -2.79 -10.10 10.00
CA LEU A 159 -2.27 -10.86 8.88
C LEU A 159 -1.56 -9.95 7.86
N VAL A 160 -2.25 -8.89 7.45
CA VAL A 160 -1.77 -7.90 6.47
C VAL A 160 -0.56 -7.14 7.01
N PHE A 161 -0.60 -6.72 8.27
CA PHE A 161 0.53 -6.06 8.93
C PHE A 161 1.77 -6.96 8.99
N GLY A 162 1.59 -8.20 9.45
CA GLY A 162 2.70 -9.13 9.58
C GLY A 162 3.30 -9.52 8.22
N GLU A 163 2.47 -9.69 7.20
CA GLU A 163 2.95 -9.99 5.85
C GLU A 163 3.77 -8.84 5.26
N GLY A 164 3.32 -7.58 5.41
CA GLY A 164 4.09 -6.42 4.95
C GLY A 164 5.46 -6.30 5.60
N ILE A 165 5.55 -6.51 6.93
CA ILE A 165 6.84 -6.46 7.64
C ILE A 165 7.80 -7.52 7.10
N ILE A 166 7.29 -8.73 6.85
CA ILE A 166 8.12 -9.82 6.34
C ILE A 166 8.55 -9.54 4.92
N ASN A 167 7.64 -9.02 4.09
CA ASN A 167 7.94 -8.65 2.73
C ASN A 167 9.01 -7.54 2.68
N ASP A 168 8.87 -6.47 3.48
CA ASP A 168 9.86 -5.40 3.61
C ASP A 168 11.21 -5.88 4.16
N ALA A 169 11.23 -6.91 5.01
CA ALA A 169 12.45 -7.52 5.52
C ALA A 169 13.13 -8.48 4.54
N THR A 170 12.41 -8.93 3.51
CA THR A 170 12.89 -9.90 2.52
C THR A 170 13.36 -9.24 1.23
N SER A 171 12.77 -8.09 0.86
CA SER A 171 13.06 -7.33 -0.36
C SER A 171 14.42 -6.64 -0.37
#